data_AF-A0A7C4GPU1-F1
#
_entry.id   AF-A0A7C4GPU1-F1
#
_cell.length_a   1.000
_cell.length_b   1.000
_cell.length_c   1.000
_cell.angle_alpha   90.00
_cell.angle_beta   90.00
_cell.angle_gamma   90.00
#
_symmetry.space_group_name_H-M   'P 1'
#
loop_
_entity.id
_entity.type
_entity.pdbx_description
1 polymer ?
#
loop_
_entity_poly.entity_id
_entity_poly.type
_entity_poly.pdbx_seq_one_letter_code
_entity_poly.pdbx_strand_id
1 'polypeptide(L)'
;MDLATKLSNPRLPGQKKEVRQVEQVVEKDLVYPLIRGRDVKKWYVEGEYGYIIVPHNPNTGKPIPEGELKTKHPKTYEYFYTFRDELKNRSIHKLWGKRKSILFSLRYRRLHFFSV
;
A
#
# COMPACT_ATOMS: atom_id res chain seq x y z
N MET A 1 -6.78 19.23 -9.61
CA MET A 1 -6.60 18.27 -10.72
C MET A 1 -6.45 16.90 -10.09
N ASP A 2 -7.43 16.02 -10.25
CA ASP A 2 -7.44 14.69 -9.61
C ASP A 2 -6.28 13.82 -10.14
N LEU A 3 -5.16 13.81 -9.42
CA LEU A 3 -4.03 12.92 -9.69
C LEU A 3 -4.35 11.53 -9.12
N ALA A 4 -5.18 10.78 -9.84
CA ALA A 4 -5.53 9.41 -9.50
C ALA A 4 -4.81 8.44 -10.44
N THR A 5 -4.29 7.32 -9.92
CA THR A 5 -3.54 6.32 -10.70
C THR A 5 -4.17 4.95 -10.57
N LYS A 6 -4.30 4.22 -11.68
CA LYS A 6 -4.82 2.85 -11.70
C LYS A 6 -3.77 1.87 -11.19
N LEU A 7 -4.12 1.09 -10.17
CA LEU A 7 -3.26 0.17 -9.47
C LEU A 7 -3.78 -1.27 -9.60
N SER A 8 -2.88 -2.23 -9.81
CA SER A 8 -3.18 -3.66 -9.73
C SER A 8 -2.19 -4.36 -8.80
N ASN A 9 -2.67 -5.41 -8.12
CA ASN A 9 -1.85 -6.28 -7.29
C ASN A 9 -1.77 -7.69 -7.91
N PRO A 10 -0.89 -7.91 -8.90
CA PRO A 10 -0.74 -9.22 -9.53
C PRO A 10 -0.07 -10.22 -8.58
N ARG A 11 -0.33 -11.51 -8.82
CA ARG A 11 0.38 -12.60 -8.10
C ARG A 11 1.83 -12.62 -8.58
N LEU A 12 2.76 -12.62 -7.63
CA LEU A 12 4.20 -12.67 -7.90
C LEU A 12 4.78 -14.04 -7.53
N PRO A 13 5.79 -14.53 -8.27
CA PRO A 13 6.51 -15.74 -7.89
C PRO A 13 7.18 -15.56 -6.52
N GLY A 14 7.09 -16.59 -5.67
CA GLY A 14 7.60 -16.55 -4.29
C GLY A 14 6.67 -15.86 -3.26
N GLN A 15 5.46 -15.45 -3.65
CA GLN A 15 4.47 -14.92 -2.73
C GLN A 15 3.90 -16.03 -1.83
N LYS A 16 4.23 -15.99 -0.53
CA LYS A 16 3.80 -17.00 0.44
C LYS A 16 2.31 -17.02 0.75
N LYS A 17 1.65 -15.85 0.70
CA LYS A 17 0.22 -15.70 1.04
C LYS A 17 -0.56 -15.29 -0.20
N GLU A 18 -1.52 -16.12 -0.58
CA GLU A 18 -2.52 -15.77 -1.59
C GLU A 18 -3.47 -14.72 -1.02
N VAL A 19 -3.81 -13.75 -1.85
CA VAL A 19 -4.68 -12.62 -1.53
C VAL A 19 -5.41 -12.27 -2.81
N ARG A 20 -6.61 -11.73 -2.65
CA ARG A 20 -7.42 -11.27 -3.77
C ARG A 20 -6.66 -10.28 -4.66
N GLN A 21 -6.71 -10.52 -5.96
CA GLN A 21 -6.24 -9.57 -6.96
C GLN A 21 -7.34 -8.55 -7.20
N VAL A 22 -7.00 -7.27 -7.14
CA VAL A 22 -7.93 -6.16 -7.31
C VAL A 22 -7.26 -5.13 -8.20
N GLU A 23 -8.02 -4.61 -9.16
CA GLU A 23 -7.67 -3.42 -9.91
C GLU A 23 -8.50 -2.26 -9.39
N GLN A 24 -7.85 -1.18 -8.97
CA GLN A 24 -8.55 -0.01 -8.43
C GLN A 24 -7.76 1.25 -8.70
N VAL A 25 -8.47 2.37 -8.85
CA VAL A 25 -7.86 3.70 -8.96
C VAL A 25 -7.59 4.20 -7.54
N VAL A 26 -6.38 4.71 -7.27
CA VAL A 26 -5.98 5.27 -5.97
C VAL A 26 -5.34 6.64 -6.15
N GLU A 27 -5.33 7.46 -5.11
CA GLU A 27 -4.72 8.79 -5.12
C GLU A 27 -3.19 8.69 -5.22
N LYS A 28 -2.60 9.43 -6.16
CA LYS A 28 -1.15 9.39 -6.45
C LYS A 28 -0.30 9.89 -5.29
N ASP A 29 -0.83 10.80 -4.47
CA ASP A 29 -0.13 11.41 -3.34
C ASP A 29 0.36 10.39 -2.29
N LEU A 30 -0.29 9.23 -2.24
CA LEU A 30 0.04 8.16 -1.32
C LEU A 30 0.81 7.02 -2.00
N VAL A 31 1.12 7.13 -3.30
CA VAL A 31 1.81 6.07 -4.04
C VAL A 31 3.28 6.41 -4.27
N TYR A 32 4.15 5.49 -3.87
CA TYR A 32 5.59 5.62 -3.94
C TYR A 32 6.20 4.48 -4.75
N PRO A 33 7.36 4.69 -5.40
CA PRO A 33 8.12 3.60 -5.98
C PRO A 33 8.65 2.66 -4.87
N LEU A 34 8.54 1.35 -5.09
CA LEU A 34 9.03 0.32 -4.19
C LEU A 34 10.34 -0.25 -4.72
N ILE A 35 11.45 0.25 -4.18
CA ILE A 35 12.78 -0.29 -4.42
C ILE A 35 13.07 -1.39 -3.40
N ARG A 36 13.58 -2.53 -3.84
CA ARG A 36 14.01 -3.63 -2.95
C ARG A 36 15.52 -3.79 -3.02
N GLY A 37 16.13 -4.26 -1.94
CA GLY A 37 17.59 -4.43 -1.87
C GLY A 37 18.18 -5.28 -2.99
N ARG A 38 17.45 -6.29 -3.49
CA ARG A 38 17.89 -7.13 -4.63
C ARG A 38 17.98 -6.35 -5.95
N ASP A 39 17.22 -5.27 -6.07
CA ASP A 39 17.15 -4.41 -7.26
C ASP A 39 18.22 -3.28 -7.17
N VAL A 40 18.84 -3.07 -6.01
CA VAL A 40 19.84 -2.00 -5.79
C VAL A 40 21.24 -2.49 -6.17
N LYS A 41 21.93 -1.72 -7.03
CA LYS A 41 23.37 -1.86 -7.34
C LYS A 41 24.16 -0.73 -6.68
N LYS A 42 25.49 -0.78 -6.80
CA LYS A 42 26.41 0.18 -6.16
C LYS A 42 26.06 1.64 -6.44
N TRP A 43 25.60 1.96 -7.64
CA TRP A 43 25.40 3.34 -8.10
C TRP A 43 24.03 3.63 -8.72
N TYR A 44 23.20 2.61 -8.90
CA TYR A 44 21.91 2.74 -9.54
C TYR A 44 21.00 1.62 -9.05
N VAL A 45 19.72 1.76 -9.34
CA VAL A 45 18.76 0.69 -9.14
C VAL A 45 18.54 0.06 -10.52
N GLU A 46 18.49 -1.27 -10.60
CA GLU A 46 18.32 -2.03 -11.83
C GLU A 46 16.96 -2.77 -11.81
N GLY A 47 16.24 -2.71 -12.92
CA GLY A 47 14.99 -3.45 -13.14
C GLY A 47 13.70 -2.64 -12.99
N GLU A 48 12.56 -3.32 -13.15
CA GLU A 48 11.24 -2.71 -12.96
C GLU A 48 10.88 -2.63 -11.47
N TYR A 49 10.78 -1.41 -10.95
CA TYR A 49 10.22 -1.15 -9.62
C TYR A 49 8.72 -1.27 -9.68
N GLY A 50 8.16 -1.97 -8.70
CA GLY A 50 6.73 -1.83 -8.46
C GLY A 50 6.45 -0.57 -7.66
N TYR A 51 5.20 -0.42 -7.29
CA TYR A 51 4.69 0.70 -6.52
C TYR A 51 4.14 0.23 -5.21
N ILE A 52 3.93 1.20 -4.32
CA ILE A 52 3.41 0.95 -3.01
C ILE A 52 2.56 2.10 -2.51
N ILE A 53 1.42 1.77 -1.88
CA ILE A 53 0.63 2.76 -1.16
C ILE A 53 1.16 2.88 0.26
N VAL A 54 1.48 4.11 0.67
CA VAL A 54 1.96 4.46 2.00
C VAL A 54 0.97 5.47 2.60
N PRO A 55 0.02 5.04 3.44
CA PRO A 55 -0.95 5.92 4.09
C PRO A 55 -0.33 6.61 5.32
N HIS A 56 0.83 7.23 5.14
CA HIS A 56 1.55 7.97 6.17
C HIS A 56 1.77 9.41 5.74
N ASN A 57 1.76 10.31 6.70
CA ASN A 57 2.09 11.70 6.48
C ASN A 57 3.60 11.81 6.18
N PRO A 58 4.01 12.41 5.05
CA PRO A 58 5.41 12.43 4.62
C PRO A 58 6.30 13.27 5.54
N ASN A 59 5.75 14.28 6.20
CA ASN A 59 6.51 15.19 7.06
C ASN A 59 6.74 14.60 8.46
N THR A 60 5.76 13.86 8.98
CA THR A 60 5.81 13.34 10.37
C THR A 60 6.12 11.85 10.45
N GLY A 61 6.01 11.11 9.34
CA GLY A 61 6.07 9.65 9.31
C GLY A 61 4.91 8.97 10.05
N LYS A 62 3.98 9.75 10.63
CA LYS A 62 2.84 9.21 11.35
C LYS A 62 1.80 8.71 10.36
N PRO A 63 1.11 7.60 10.65
CA PRO A 63 0.10 7.11 9.75
C PRO A 63 -1.15 8.00 9.79
N ILE A 64 -1.80 8.17 8.64
CA ILE A 64 -2.94 9.07 8.48
C ILE A 64 -4.14 8.50 9.24
N PRO A 65 -4.85 9.29 10.08
CA PRO A 65 -6.05 8.87 10.76
C PRO A 65 -7.12 8.37 9.79
N GLU A 66 -7.89 7.35 10.17
CA GLU A 66 -8.89 6.73 9.29
C GLU A 66 -9.94 7.72 8.77
N GLY A 67 -10.43 8.63 9.62
CA GLY A 67 -11.38 9.66 9.20
C GLY A 67 -10.79 10.67 8.21
N GLU A 68 -9.51 10.98 8.35
CA GLU A 68 -8.80 11.83 7.40
C GLU A 68 -8.56 11.10 6.08
N LEU A 69 -8.18 9.82 6.13
CA LEU A 69 -7.99 9.00 4.93
C LEU A 69 -9.31 8.86 4.16
N LYS A 70 -10.43 8.63 4.85
CA LYS A 70 -11.76 8.52 4.25
C LYS A 70 -12.24 9.81 3.58
N THR A 71 -11.84 10.97 4.10
CA THR A 71 -12.29 12.28 3.59
C THR A 71 -11.36 12.83 2.51
N LYS A 72 -10.04 12.75 2.71
CA LYS A 72 -9.04 13.30 1.79
C LYS A 72 -8.59 12.32 0.71
N HIS A 73 -8.60 11.02 0.99
CA HIS A 73 -8.13 9.96 0.09
C HIS A 73 -9.13 8.78 0.02
N PRO A 74 -10.39 9.05 -0.39
CA PRO A 74 -11.47 8.07 -0.32
C PRO A 74 -11.21 6.80 -1.13
N LYS A 75 -10.49 6.88 -2.26
CA LYS A 75 -10.21 5.71 -3.11
C LYS A 75 -9.15 4.82 -2.49
N THR A 76 -8.12 5.40 -1.90
CA THR A 76 -7.11 4.68 -1.11
C THR A 76 -7.75 4.02 0.11
N TYR A 77 -8.68 4.72 0.78
CA TYR A 77 -9.45 4.13 1.87
C TYR A 77 -10.24 2.90 1.41
N GLU A 78 -10.96 2.99 0.29
CA GLU A 78 -11.73 1.90 -0.27
C GLU A 78 -10.85 0.69 -0.63
N TYR A 79 -9.67 0.94 -1.21
CA TYR A 79 -8.68 -0.11 -1.47
C TYR A 79 -8.31 -0.89 -0.21
N PHE A 80 -7.93 -0.19 0.86
CA PHE A 80 -7.59 -0.88 2.11
C PHE A 80 -8.79 -1.52 2.80
N TYR A 81 -9.97 -0.92 2.67
CA TYR A 81 -11.20 -1.47 3.22
C TYR A 81 -11.54 -2.84 2.60
N THR A 82 -11.25 -3.02 1.30
CA THR A 82 -11.40 -4.31 0.61
C THR A 82 -10.59 -5.44 1.26
N PHE A 83 -9.43 -5.13 1.82
CA PHE A 83 -8.55 -6.10 2.50
C PHE A 83 -8.68 -6.08 4.02
N ARG A 84 -9.71 -5.41 4.58
CA ARG A 84 -9.85 -5.16 6.01
C ARG A 84 -9.70 -6.42 6.86
N ASP A 85 -10.38 -7.49 6.50
CA ASP A 85 -10.35 -8.73 7.30
C ASP A 85 -9.03 -9.47 7.18
N GLU A 86 -8.38 -9.43 6.02
CA GLU A 86 -7.03 -9.95 5.84
C GLU A 86 -6.00 -9.18 6.68
N LEU A 87 -6.19 -7.87 6.82
CA LEU A 87 -5.34 -6.99 7.63
C LEU A 87 -5.56 -7.22 9.13
N LYS A 88 -6.81 -7.36 9.59
CA LYS A 88 -7.15 -7.71 10.97
C LYS A 88 -6.47 -9.01 11.42
N ASN A 89 -6.44 -9.99 10.52
CA ASN A 89 -5.92 -11.32 10.82
C ASN A 89 -4.38 -11.39 10.87
N ARG A 90 -3.66 -10.30 10.57
CA ARG A 90 -2.18 -10.27 10.66
C ARG A 90 -1.71 -10.31 12.11
N SER A 91 -0.67 -11.12 12.37
CA SER A 91 -0.03 -11.26 13.68
C SER A 91 0.46 -9.93 14.26
N ILE A 92 0.96 -9.03 13.39
CA ILE A 92 1.37 -7.67 13.77
C ILE A 92 0.20 -6.88 14.37
N HIS A 93 -1.00 -6.97 13.79
CA HIS A 93 -2.14 -6.25 14.33
C HIS A 93 -2.54 -6.79 15.71
N LYS A 94 -2.47 -8.12 15.89
CA LYS A 94 -2.73 -8.78 17.17
C LYS A 94 -1.76 -8.32 18.28
N LEU A 95 -0.51 -7.97 17.93
CA LEU A 95 0.50 -7.50 18.87
C LEU A 95 0.30 -6.03 19.32
N TRP A 96 -0.42 -5.21 18.56
CA TRP A 96 -0.46 -3.74 18.78
C TRP A 96 -1.54 -3.28 19.78
N GLY A 97 -2.36 -4.20 20.29
CA GLY A 97 -3.45 -3.90 21.22
C GLY A 97 -4.63 -3.18 20.56
N LYS A 98 -5.82 -3.26 21.17
CA LYS A 98 -7.12 -2.80 20.62
C LYS A 98 -7.22 -1.30 20.25
N ARG A 99 -6.19 -0.48 20.54
CA ARG A 99 -6.26 1.00 20.44
C ARG A 99 -5.79 1.58 19.11
N LYS A 100 -5.28 0.78 18.17
CA LYS A 100 -4.71 1.28 16.90
C LYS A 100 -5.53 0.75 15.70
N SER A 101 -6.03 1.67 14.86
CA SER A 101 -6.74 1.40 13.60
C SER A 101 -6.02 0.35 12.72
N ILE A 102 -6.81 -0.50 12.04
CA ILE A 102 -6.32 -1.58 11.19
C ILE A 102 -5.34 -1.11 10.11
N LEU A 103 -5.52 0.13 9.64
CA LEU A 103 -4.71 0.76 8.59
C LEU A 103 -3.24 0.93 8.98
N PHE A 104 -2.91 0.84 10.27
CA PHE A 104 -1.53 0.88 10.78
C PHE A 104 -0.70 -0.39 10.46
N SER A 105 -1.32 -1.50 10.06
CA SER A 105 -0.68 -2.84 9.92
C SER A 105 -0.13 -3.17 8.52
N LEU A 106 -0.05 -2.19 7.63
CA LEU A 106 0.31 -2.45 6.24
C LEU A 106 1.81 -2.67 6.06
N ARG A 107 2.27 -3.90 6.31
CA ARG A 107 3.52 -4.36 5.71
C ARG A 107 3.34 -4.40 4.19
N TYR A 108 4.22 -3.62 3.60
CA TYR A 108 4.38 -3.17 2.24
C TYR A 108 4.31 -4.26 1.15
N ARG A 109 3.45 -4.09 0.14
CA ARG A 109 3.26 -5.02 -0.99
C ARG A 109 3.60 -4.35 -2.32
N ARG A 110 4.19 -5.11 -3.25
CA ARG A 110 4.51 -4.67 -4.61
C ARG A 110 3.23 -4.60 -5.43
N LEU A 111 2.98 -3.44 -6.00
CA LEU A 111 1.86 -3.16 -6.88
C LEU A 111 2.41 -2.85 -8.26
N HIS A 112 1.66 -3.17 -9.31
CA HIS A 112 2.01 -2.83 -10.68
C HIS A 112 1.01 -1.80 -11.22
N PHE A 113 1.52 -0.82 -11.96
CA PHE A 113 0.68 0.13 -12.69
C PHE A 113 0.47 -0.35 -14.12
N PHE A 114 -0.72 -0.07 -14.64
CA PHE A 114 -0.91 0.12 -16.07
C PHE A 114 -1.18 1.61 -16.26
N SER A 115 -0.35 2.28 -17.07
CA SER A 115 -0.70 3.63 -17.53
C SER A 115 -2.04 3.55 -18.24
N VAL A 116 -2.96 4.43 -17.86
CA VAL A 116 -4.05 4.84 -18.75
C VAL A 116 -3.47 5.88 -19.71
#